data_AF-W2Z7C4-F1
#
_entry.id   AF-W2Z7C4-F1
#
_cell.length_a   1.000
_cell.length_b   1.000
_cell.length_c   1.000
_cell.angle_alpha   90.00
_cell.angle_beta   90.00
_cell.angle_gamma   90.00
#
_symmetry.space_group_name_H-M   'P 1'
#
loop_
_entity.id
_entity.type
_entity.pdbx_description
1 polymer ?
#
loop_
_entity_poly.entity_id
_entity_poly.type
_entity_poly.pdbx_seq_one_letter_code
_entity_poly.pdbx_strand_id
1 'polypeptide(L)'
;MISRETIRKSVEYHNHLVQAEARGKKPNQQLEEIVNLRKGLRTSETAFWGSNLSRMRARHDMFGYIKRYGPPQLFFTVSPDSAGTYSIAVIAGELSRRTIEEGNTHLLPNQADRKRIASEYRMQSALYFERVMTVVIEVLLGWDQKMHEPKKGGGIFGIKRSNLGIYMATLESGCMDFQKLQKK
;
A
#
# COMPACT_ATOMS: atom_id res chain seq x y z
N MET A 1 -11.22 -34.18 -20.18
CA MET A 1 -9.95 -34.16 -19.41
C MET A 1 -8.83 -33.92 -20.42
N ILE A 2 -8.01 -32.88 -20.28
CA ILE A 2 -6.96 -32.55 -21.25
C ILE A 2 -5.79 -33.53 -21.05
N SER A 3 -5.37 -34.22 -22.12
CA SER A 3 -4.26 -35.19 -22.05
C SER A 3 -2.90 -34.52 -21.92
N ARG A 4 -1.98 -35.16 -21.19
CA ARG A 4 -0.60 -34.70 -20.98
C ARG A 4 0.16 -34.53 -22.31
N GLU A 5 -0.14 -35.37 -23.30
CA GLU A 5 0.41 -35.25 -24.65
C GLU A 5 -0.03 -33.98 -25.36
N THR A 6 -1.30 -33.58 -25.18
CA THR A 6 -1.85 -32.37 -25.77
C THR A 6 -1.15 -31.12 -25.22
N ILE A 7 -0.86 -31.11 -23.91
CA ILE A 7 -0.09 -30.04 -23.26
C ILE A 7 1.34 -29.99 -23.82
N ARG A 8 2.01 -31.14 -23.93
CA ARG A 8 3.39 -31.21 -24.44
C ARG A 8 3.50 -30.68 -25.88
N LYS A 9 2.59 -31.11 -26.75
CA LYS A 9 2.50 -30.62 -28.14
C LYS A 9 2.28 -29.10 -28.20
N SER A 10 1.49 -28.53 -27.27
CA SER A 10 1.25 -27.08 -27.21
C SER A 10 2.48 -26.25 -26.82
N VAL A 11 3.36 -26.81 -25.97
CA VAL A 11 4.62 -26.18 -25.52
C VAL A 11 5.67 -26.25 -26.62
N GLU A 12 5.86 -27.42 -27.23
CA GLU A 12 6.77 -27.60 -28.37
C GLU A 12 6.41 -26.66 -29.53
N TYR A 13 5.11 -26.52 -29.80
CA TYR A 13 4.60 -25.58 -30.79
C TYR A 13 4.83 -24.11 -30.41
N HIS A 14 4.77 -23.73 -29.13
CA HIS A 14 5.10 -22.37 -28.70
C HIS A 14 6.55 -22.01 -29.03
N ASN A 15 7.47 -22.92 -28.72
CA ASN A 15 8.88 -22.74 -29.03
C ASN A 15 9.09 -22.63 -30.55
N HIS A 16 8.40 -23.45 -31.34
CA HIS A 16 8.44 -23.37 -32.79
C HIS A 16 7.90 -22.03 -33.33
N LEU A 17 6.82 -21.49 -32.75
CA LEU A 17 6.28 -20.19 -33.13
C LEU A 17 7.24 -19.04 -32.81
N VAL A 18 7.81 -19.02 -31.61
CA VAL A 18 8.80 -18.00 -31.21
C VAL A 18 10.01 -18.03 -32.15
N GLN A 19 10.45 -19.22 -32.54
CA GLN A 19 11.52 -19.39 -33.51
C GLN A 19 11.12 -19.01 -34.95
N ALA A 20 9.89 -19.27 -35.36
CA ALA A 20 9.39 -18.92 -36.69
C ALA A 20 9.16 -17.39 -36.83
N GLU A 21 8.69 -16.74 -35.77
CA GLU A 21 8.53 -15.28 -35.68
C GLU A 21 9.90 -14.59 -35.70
N ALA A 22 10.89 -15.11 -34.95
CA ALA A 22 12.28 -14.65 -35.04
C ALA A 22 12.88 -14.82 -36.45
N ARG A 23 12.33 -15.72 -37.26
CA ARG A 23 12.73 -15.99 -38.66
C ARG A 23 11.80 -15.34 -39.70
N GLY A 24 10.80 -14.55 -39.27
CA GLY A 24 9.87 -13.84 -40.16
C GLY A 24 8.90 -14.74 -40.96
N LYS A 25 8.72 -16.02 -40.60
CA LYS A 25 7.83 -16.94 -41.30
C LYS A 25 6.44 -16.98 -40.66
N LYS A 26 5.38 -16.90 -41.47
CA LYS A 26 3.99 -17.02 -40.99
C LYS A 26 3.65 -18.47 -40.62
N PRO A 27 2.89 -18.70 -39.53
CA PRO A 27 2.53 -20.04 -39.08
C PRO A 27 1.43 -20.70 -39.94
N ASN A 28 1.47 -22.04 -40.01
CA ASN A 28 0.58 -22.88 -40.83
C ASN A 28 -0.86 -22.98 -40.23
N GLN A 29 -1.89 -23.19 -41.07
CA GLN A 29 -3.33 -23.10 -40.73
C GLN A 29 -3.94 -24.32 -40.02
N GLN A 30 -3.29 -25.49 -39.99
CA GLN A 30 -3.79 -26.73 -39.36
C GLN A 30 -3.89 -26.70 -37.82
N LEU A 31 -3.91 -25.52 -37.21
CA LEU A 31 -3.54 -25.29 -35.81
C LEU A 31 -4.62 -24.62 -34.97
N GLU A 32 -5.84 -24.45 -35.51
CA GLU A 32 -6.96 -23.83 -34.80
C GLU A 32 -7.28 -24.53 -33.47
N GLU A 33 -7.15 -25.85 -33.41
CA GLU A 33 -7.42 -26.64 -32.20
C GLU A 33 -6.41 -26.35 -31.08
N ILE A 34 -5.12 -26.21 -31.44
CA ILE A 34 -4.04 -25.84 -30.51
C ILE A 34 -4.16 -24.38 -30.08
N VAL A 35 -4.58 -23.49 -30.99
CA VAL A 35 -4.89 -22.09 -30.69
C VAL A 35 -6.09 -22.00 -29.72
N ASN A 36 -7.14 -22.78 -29.94
CA ASN A 36 -8.32 -22.82 -29.09
C ASN A 36 -8.02 -23.41 -27.70
N LEU A 37 -7.18 -24.45 -27.62
CA LEU A 37 -6.67 -24.98 -26.35
C LEU A 37 -5.92 -23.89 -25.56
N ARG A 38 -5.02 -23.15 -26.23
CA ARG A 38 -4.29 -22.05 -25.59
C ARG A 38 -5.22 -20.94 -25.12
N LYS A 39 -6.25 -20.60 -25.91
CA LYS A 39 -7.27 -19.60 -25.50
C LYS A 39 -7.97 -20.02 -24.20
N GLY A 40 -8.31 -21.31 -24.06
CA GLY A 40 -8.90 -21.85 -22.82
C GLY A 40 -7.92 -21.88 -21.64
N LEU A 41 -6.64 -22.16 -21.88
CA LEU A 41 -5.61 -22.15 -20.84
C LEU A 41 -5.36 -20.74 -20.29
N ARG A 42 -5.34 -19.73 -21.16
CA ARG A 42 -5.22 -18.31 -20.77
C ARG A 42 -6.35 -17.86 -19.85
N THR A 43 -7.56 -18.39 -20.03
CA THR A 43 -8.69 -18.07 -19.14
C THR A 43 -8.38 -18.51 -17.71
N SER A 44 -7.83 -19.72 -17.53
CA SER A 44 -7.41 -20.21 -16.21
C SER A 44 -6.20 -19.46 -15.64
N GLU A 45 -5.26 -19.02 -16.47
CA GLU A 45 -4.11 -18.23 -16.03
C GLU A 45 -4.51 -16.88 -15.43
N THR A 46 -5.61 -16.26 -15.87
CA THR A 46 -6.09 -15.00 -15.26
C THR A 46 -6.52 -15.17 -13.81
N ALA A 47 -7.02 -16.36 -13.44
CA ALA A 47 -7.46 -16.67 -12.09
C ALA A 47 -6.29 -17.10 -11.18
N PHE A 48 -5.16 -17.54 -11.75
CA PHE A 48 -4.00 -17.96 -10.99
C PHE A 48 -3.15 -16.76 -10.56
N TRP A 49 -3.01 -16.58 -9.25
CA TRP A 49 -2.20 -15.51 -8.66
C TRP A 49 -0.72 -15.67 -9.04
N GLY A 50 -0.06 -14.56 -9.41
CA GLY A 50 1.35 -14.58 -9.81
C GLY A 50 1.61 -15.09 -11.23
N SER A 51 0.57 -15.43 -11.99
CA SER A 51 0.69 -15.65 -13.45
C SER A 51 1.00 -14.35 -14.19
N ASN A 52 1.47 -14.45 -15.44
CA ASN A 52 1.65 -13.27 -16.28
C ASN A 52 0.32 -12.58 -16.61
N LEU A 53 -0.75 -13.33 -16.82
CA LEU A 53 -2.06 -12.75 -17.14
C LEU A 53 -2.71 -12.05 -15.94
N SER A 54 -2.57 -12.58 -14.73
CA SER A 54 -3.05 -11.90 -13.52
C SER A 54 -2.31 -10.57 -13.28
N ARG A 55 -0.98 -10.56 -13.50
CA ARG A 55 -0.19 -9.31 -13.49
C ARG A 55 -0.61 -8.33 -14.57
N MET A 56 -0.90 -8.79 -15.79
CA MET A 56 -1.38 -7.92 -16.87
C MET A 56 -2.74 -7.29 -16.53
N ARG A 57 -3.67 -8.07 -15.96
CA ARG A 57 -4.98 -7.56 -15.50
C ARG A 57 -4.82 -6.50 -14.42
N ALA A 58 -4.01 -6.77 -13.39
CA ALA A 58 -3.75 -5.81 -12.32
C ALA A 58 -3.14 -4.49 -12.84
N ARG A 59 -2.21 -4.57 -13.80
CA ARG A 59 -1.66 -3.38 -14.47
C ARG A 59 -2.71 -2.64 -15.30
N HIS A 60 -3.59 -3.36 -15.99
CA HIS A 60 -4.66 -2.75 -16.76
C HIS A 60 -5.63 -1.97 -15.86
N ASP A 61 -6.04 -2.58 -14.73
CA ASP A 61 -6.85 -1.92 -13.72
C ASP A 61 -6.13 -0.68 -13.16
N MET A 62 -4.82 -0.80 -12.87
CA MET A 62 -3.98 0.32 -12.45
C MET A 62 -4.02 1.50 -13.41
N PHE A 63 -3.81 1.26 -14.70
CA PHE A 63 -3.86 2.32 -15.70
C PHE A 63 -5.26 2.90 -15.85
N GLY A 64 -6.31 2.10 -15.68
CA GLY A 64 -7.69 2.58 -15.60
C GLY A 64 -7.90 3.56 -14.44
N TYR A 65 -7.37 3.24 -13.25
CA TYR A 65 -7.40 4.13 -12.10
C TYR A 65 -6.61 5.42 -12.35
N ILE A 66 -5.38 5.33 -12.90
CA ILE A 66 -4.56 6.50 -13.23
C ILE A 66 -5.28 7.40 -14.24
N LYS A 67 -5.92 6.82 -15.26
CA LYS A 67 -6.66 7.58 -16.27
C LYS A 67 -7.89 8.28 -15.67
N ARG A 68 -8.57 7.65 -14.71
CA ARG A 68 -9.80 8.19 -14.09
C ARG A 68 -9.52 9.21 -12.98
N TYR A 69 -8.52 8.97 -12.16
CA TYR A 69 -8.25 9.73 -10.93
C TYR A 69 -6.95 10.54 -10.97
N GLY A 70 -6.15 10.40 -12.03
CA GLY A 70 -4.80 10.93 -12.09
C GLY A 70 -3.77 9.99 -11.45
N PRO A 71 -2.47 10.28 -11.61
CA PRO A 71 -1.42 9.51 -10.96
C PRO A 71 -1.57 9.61 -9.43
N PRO A 72 -1.57 8.49 -8.69
CA PRO A 72 -1.62 8.53 -7.24
C PRO A 72 -0.30 9.09 -6.71
N GLN A 73 -0.30 10.36 -6.28
CA GLN A 73 0.85 10.99 -5.68
C GLN A 73 0.39 11.72 -4.41
N LEU A 74 0.79 11.19 -3.26
CA LEU A 74 0.67 11.86 -1.98
C LEU A 74 2.06 11.88 -1.35
N PHE A 75 2.73 13.01 -1.46
CA PHE A 75 4.00 13.26 -0.78
C PHE A 75 3.74 14.21 0.36
N PHE A 76 3.93 13.74 1.59
CA PHE A 76 3.88 14.58 2.77
C PHE A 76 4.97 14.16 3.73
N THR A 77 5.62 15.14 4.35
CA THR A 77 6.64 14.93 5.36
C THR A 77 6.04 15.31 6.71
N VAL A 78 6.13 14.41 7.68
CA VAL A 78 5.72 14.68 9.06
C VAL A 78 6.97 14.80 9.90
N SER A 79 7.20 15.99 10.46
CA SER A 79 8.33 16.28 11.34
C SER A 79 7.80 16.78 12.68
N PRO A 80 7.44 15.88 13.62
CA PRO A 80 6.92 16.29 14.92
C PRO A 80 8.00 17.04 15.71
N ASP A 81 7.73 18.30 16.06
CA ASP A 81 8.60 19.08 16.94
C ASP A 81 8.20 18.88 18.40
N SER A 82 9.13 18.34 19.17
CA SER A 82 8.99 18.10 20.61
C SER A 82 9.12 19.39 21.43
N ALA A 83 9.94 20.35 21.00
CA ALA A 83 10.17 21.61 21.73
C ALA A 83 9.12 22.69 21.41
N GLY A 84 8.43 22.56 20.27
CA GLY A 84 7.35 23.44 19.84
C GLY A 84 6.03 23.22 20.57
N THR A 85 5.86 22.11 21.28
CA THR A 85 4.61 21.75 21.96
C THR A 85 4.70 21.85 23.49
N TYR A 86 3.58 22.17 24.13
CA TYR A 86 3.44 22.08 25.60
C TYR A 86 3.16 20.64 26.07
N SER A 87 2.86 19.72 25.16
CA SER A 87 2.46 18.35 25.49
C SER A 87 3.50 17.62 26.34
N ILE A 88 4.78 17.83 26.06
CA ILE A 88 5.87 17.19 26.81
C ILE A 88 5.97 17.75 28.23
N ALA A 89 5.83 19.07 28.40
CA ALA A 89 5.81 19.70 29.72
C ALA A 89 4.64 19.19 30.58
N VAL A 90 3.46 19.00 29.96
CA VAL A 90 2.29 18.43 30.65
C VAL A 90 2.50 16.97 31.04
N ILE A 91 3.01 16.16 30.10
CA ILE A 91 3.24 14.72 30.35
C ILE A 91 4.33 14.52 31.40
N ALA A 92 5.35 15.37 31.40
CA ALA A 92 6.42 15.36 32.40
C ALA A 92 5.98 15.89 33.77
N GLY A 93 4.80 16.51 33.89
CA GLY A 93 4.31 17.11 35.13
C GLY A 93 4.89 18.49 35.45
N GLU A 94 5.72 19.05 34.56
CA GLU A 94 6.29 20.40 34.67
C GLU A 94 5.25 21.51 34.45
N LEU A 95 4.14 21.18 33.79
CA LEU A 95 3.05 22.10 33.50
C LEU A 95 1.70 21.47 33.85
N SER A 96 0.90 22.17 34.67
CA SER A 96 -0.46 21.73 34.98
C SER A 96 -1.37 21.88 33.76
N ARG A 97 -2.24 20.89 33.51
CA ARG A 97 -3.26 20.97 32.45
C ARG A 97 -4.18 22.17 32.59
N ARG A 98 -4.54 22.54 33.84
CA ARG A 98 -5.43 23.67 34.11
C ARG A 98 -4.89 24.98 33.56
N THR A 99 -3.58 25.17 33.65
CA THR A 99 -2.90 26.36 33.11
C THR A 99 -3.05 26.50 31.59
N ILE A 100 -3.11 25.38 30.87
CA ILE A 100 -3.36 25.38 29.43
C ILE A 100 -4.83 25.65 29.14
N GLU A 101 -5.75 25.02 29.88
CA GLU A 101 -7.20 25.19 29.72
C GLU A 101 -7.65 26.63 30.03
N GLU A 102 -7.04 27.26 31.02
CA GLU A 102 -7.26 28.66 31.40
C GLU A 102 -6.60 29.66 30.43
N GLY A 103 -5.75 29.19 29.50
CA GLY A 103 -5.10 30.04 28.51
C GLY A 103 -4.15 31.08 29.11
N ASN A 104 -3.68 30.87 30.35
CA ASN A 104 -2.86 31.85 31.06
C ASN A 104 -1.42 31.85 30.53
N THR A 105 -1.13 32.75 29.60
CA THR A 105 0.17 32.84 28.92
C THR A 105 1.34 33.16 29.83
N HIS A 106 1.11 33.78 31.00
CA HIS A 106 2.17 34.11 31.95
C HIS A 106 2.72 32.88 32.68
N LEU A 107 1.92 31.83 32.80
CA LEU A 107 2.30 30.58 33.45
C LEU A 107 2.79 29.52 32.46
N LEU A 108 2.75 29.83 31.15
CA LEU A 108 3.24 28.92 30.11
C LEU A 108 4.78 29.02 29.99
N PRO A 109 5.48 27.88 29.84
CA PRO A 109 6.93 27.88 29.69
C PRO A 109 7.35 28.56 28.38
N ASN A 110 8.40 29.36 28.44
CA ASN A 110 8.97 30.00 27.26
C ASN A 110 9.62 28.96 26.33
N GLN A 111 9.96 29.34 25.10
CA GLN A 111 10.60 28.45 24.12
C GLN A 111 11.92 27.86 24.65
N ALA A 112 12.71 28.63 25.40
CA ALA A 112 13.94 28.15 26.02
C ALA A 112 13.65 27.04 27.06
N ASP A 113 12.65 27.26 27.91
CA ASP A 113 12.22 26.28 28.91
C ASP A 113 11.68 25.01 28.26
N ARG A 114 10.89 25.14 27.19
CA ARG A 114 10.41 23.96 26.45
C ARG A 114 11.52 23.16 25.79
N LYS A 115 12.55 23.83 25.24
CA LYS A 115 13.74 23.15 24.72
C LYS A 115 14.50 22.41 25.83
N ARG A 116 14.66 23.05 27.00
CA ARG A 116 15.25 22.43 28.19
C ARG A 116 14.46 21.18 28.60
N ILE A 117 13.16 21.32 28.82
CA ILE A 117 12.24 20.23 29.20
C ILE A 117 12.28 19.09 28.16
N ALA A 118 12.20 19.39 26.86
CA ALA A 118 12.26 18.37 25.81
C ALA A 118 13.62 17.63 25.78
N SER A 119 14.71 18.32 26.12
CA SER A 119 16.04 17.71 26.23
C SER A 119 16.23 16.91 27.52
N GLU A 120 15.56 17.28 28.61
CA GLU A 120 15.61 16.60 29.89
C GLU A 120 14.80 15.30 29.83
N TYR A 121 13.56 15.39 29.33
CA TYR A 121 12.62 14.27 29.20
C TYR A 121 12.66 13.62 27.80
N ARG A 122 13.85 13.14 27.39
CA ARG A 122 14.08 12.56 26.04
C ARG A 122 13.14 11.41 25.68
N MET A 123 12.82 10.55 26.66
CA MET A 123 11.89 9.44 26.45
C MET A 123 10.48 9.94 26.07
N GLN A 124 10.03 11.03 26.68
CA GLN A 124 8.71 11.60 26.38
C GLN A 124 8.67 12.25 25.00
N SER A 125 9.78 12.84 24.55
CA SER A 125 9.95 13.31 23.18
C SER A 125 9.83 12.16 22.16
N ALA A 126 10.43 11.00 22.45
CA ALA A 126 10.31 9.81 21.60
C ALA A 126 8.88 9.25 21.57
N LEU A 127 8.22 9.14 22.72
CA LEU A 127 6.82 8.68 22.81
C LEU A 127 5.85 9.67 22.15
N TYR A 128 6.15 10.97 22.21
CA TYR A 128 5.38 11.99 21.49
C TYR A 128 5.47 11.78 19.97
N PHE A 129 6.67 11.54 19.45
CA PHE A 129 6.87 11.21 18.03
C PHE A 129 6.06 9.97 17.63
N GLU A 130 6.14 8.89 18.41
CA GLU A 130 5.38 7.66 18.16
C GLU A 130 3.87 7.94 18.09
N ARG A 131 3.33 8.68 19.07
CA ARG A 131 1.90 9.06 19.09
C ARG A 131 1.48 9.85 17.87
N VAL A 132 2.30 10.82 17.44
CA VAL A 132 2.00 11.61 16.24
C VAL A 132 1.96 10.71 15.00
N MET A 133 2.92 9.77 14.88
CA MET A 133 2.94 8.81 13.77
C MET A 133 1.76 7.83 13.82
N THR A 134 1.37 7.36 15.00
CA THR A 134 0.15 6.56 15.17
C THR A 134 -1.07 7.31 14.68
N VAL A 135 -1.25 8.59 15.05
CA VAL A 135 -2.38 9.40 14.58
C VAL A 135 -2.35 9.58 13.06
N VAL A 136 -1.19 9.82 12.47
CA VAL A 136 -1.05 9.91 11.01
C VAL A 136 -1.49 8.60 10.34
N ILE A 137 -1.01 7.46 10.81
CA ILE A 137 -1.34 6.17 10.20
C ILE A 137 -2.82 5.81 10.41
N GLU A 138 -3.32 6.02 11.63
CA GLU A 138 -4.67 5.60 12.01
C GLU A 138 -5.78 6.53 11.52
N VAL A 139 -5.55 7.85 11.53
CA VAL A 139 -6.56 8.87 11.24
C VAL A 139 -6.39 9.38 9.83
N LEU A 140 -5.18 9.77 9.42
CA LEU A 140 -4.94 10.33 8.09
C LEU A 140 -5.03 9.22 7.03
N LEU A 141 -4.34 8.09 7.23
CA LEU A 141 -4.35 6.96 6.28
C LEU A 141 -5.47 5.95 6.51
N GLY A 142 -6.12 5.97 7.68
CA GLY A 142 -7.20 5.05 8.02
C GLY A 142 -6.76 3.60 8.15
N TRP A 143 -5.55 3.35 8.66
CA TRP A 143 -5.01 2.01 8.85
C TRP A 143 -4.99 1.64 10.34
N ASP A 144 -5.65 0.54 10.71
CA ASP A 144 -5.62 0.01 12.06
C ASP A 144 -4.31 -0.76 12.28
N GLN A 145 -3.46 -0.25 13.16
CA GLN A 145 -2.17 -0.88 13.46
C GLN A 145 -2.30 -2.15 14.30
N LYS A 146 -3.37 -2.33 15.07
CA LYS A 146 -3.55 -3.51 15.94
C LYS A 146 -4.05 -4.71 15.14
N MET A 147 -4.99 -4.45 14.25
CA MET A 147 -5.64 -5.47 13.42
C MET A 147 -4.92 -5.66 12.07
N HIS A 148 -3.93 -4.81 11.78
CA HIS A 148 -3.20 -4.76 10.51
C HIS A 148 -4.16 -4.70 9.30
N GLU A 149 -5.23 -3.92 9.41
CA GLU A 149 -6.25 -3.81 8.37
C GLU A 149 -6.70 -2.36 8.14
N PRO A 150 -7.23 -2.03 6.94
CA PRO A 150 -7.87 -0.73 6.71
C PRO A 150 -9.11 -0.56 7.60
N LYS A 151 -9.24 0.61 8.26
CA LYS A 151 -10.44 0.95 9.04
C LYS A 151 -11.66 1.00 8.11
N LYS A 152 -12.79 0.43 8.56
CA LYS A 152 -14.06 0.40 7.79
C LYS A 152 -14.58 1.79 7.40
N GLY A 153 -14.31 2.81 8.22
CA GLY A 153 -14.64 4.21 7.96
C GLY A 153 -13.63 4.94 7.05
N GLY A 154 -12.51 4.31 6.70
CA GLY A 154 -11.39 4.98 6.02
C GLY A 154 -10.61 5.92 6.93
N GLY A 155 -9.75 6.72 6.30
CA GLY A 155 -9.06 7.85 6.95
C GLY A 155 -9.65 9.18 6.50
N ILE A 156 -8.95 10.29 6.77
CA ILE A 156 -9.34 11.64 6.31
C ILE A 156 -9.49 11.70 4.78
N PHE A 157 -8.69 10.93 4.03
CA PHE A 157 -8.81 10.82 2.57
C PHE A 157 -9.99 9.95 2.10
N GLY A 158 -10.86 9.52 3.02
CA GLY A 158 -12.04 8.72 2.76
C GLY A 158 -11.79 7.21 2.84
N ILE A 159 -12.87 6.46 2.55
CA ILE A 159 -12.84 5.00 2.50
C ILE A 159 -11.99 4.60 1.29
N LYS A 160 -10.95 3.80 1.53
CA LYS A 160 -10.12 3.22 0.47
C LYS A 160 -10.97 2.30 -0.41
N ARG A 161 -11.58 2.87 -1.45
CA ARG A 161 -12.38 2.14 -2.46
C ARG A 161 -11.52 1.53 -3.56
N SER A 162 -10.26 1.95 -3.68
CA SER A 162 -9.30 1.34 -4.60
C SER A 162 -8.27 0.55 -3.81
N ASN A 163 -8.32 -0.76 -3.98
CA ASN A 163 -7.30 -1.72 -3.56
C ASN A 163 -6.00 -1.53 -4.38
N LEU A 164 -5.55 -0.30 -4.60
CA LEU A 164 -4.39 -0.02 -5.42
C LEU A 164 -3.50 1.10 -4.87
N GLY A 165 -4.09 2.07 -4.15
CA GLY A 165 -3.37 3.24 -3.66
C GLY A 165 -2.38 3.00 -2.50
N ILE A 166 -2.48 1.87 -1.78
CA ILE A 166 -1.45 1.48 -0.78
C ILE A 166 -0.43 0.49 -1.38
N TYR A 167 -0.79 -0.21 -2.45
CA TYR A 167 -0.06 -1.38 -2.93
C TYR A 167 1.33 -1.02 -3.46
N MET A 168 1.58 0.23 -3.84
CA MET A 168 2.89 0.69 -4.28
C MET A 168 3.86 1.05 -3.13
N ALA A 169 3.39 1.25 -1.89
CA ALA A 169 4.27 1.55 -0.75
C ALA A 169 4.62 0.32 0.11
N THR A 170 3.93 -0.81 -0.09
CA THR A 170 4.13 -2.06 0.69
C THR A 170 4.77 -3.18 -0.13
N LEU A 171 5.13 -2.93 -1.40
CA LEU A 171 5.83 -3.92 -2.22
C LEU A 171 7.36 -3.89 -2.04
N GLU A 172 7.93 -2.87 -1.39
CA GLU A 172 9.37 -2.81 -1.08
C GLU A 172 9.71 -3.29 0.35
N SER A 173 8.72 -3.44 1.23
CA SER A 173 8.90 -4.02 2.56
C SER A 173 8.03 -5.27 2.67
N GLY A 174 8.70 -6.42 2.57
CA GLY A 174 8.05 -7.72 2.47
C GLY A 174 7.03 -8.02 3.57
N CYS A 175 6.10 -8.90 3.20
CA CYS A 175 5.14 -9.60 4.05
C CYS A 175 3.84 -8.84 4.34
N MET A 176 2.73 -9.30 3.72
CA MET A 176 1.49 -9.65 4.43
C MET A 176 0.51 -10.39 3.48
N ASP A 177 -0.07 -11.48 3.98
CA ASP A 177 -0.95 -12.41 3.28
C ASP A 177 -2.33 -11.80 2.94
N PHE A 178 -2.73 -11.93 1.68
CA PHE A 178 -3.93 -11.31 1.08
C PHE A 178 -5.19 -12.21 1.07
N GLN A 179 -5.21 -13.34 1.80
CA GLN A 179 -6.25 -14.36 1.61
C GLN A 179 -7.69 -13.98 2.05
N LYS A 180 -7.92 -12.87 2.77
CA LYS A 180 -9.25 -12.58 3.35
C LYS A 180 -10.14 -11.59 2.60
N LEU A 181 -9.67 -10.95 1.51
CA LEU A 181 -10.42 -9.84 0.87
C LEU A 181 -11.20 -10.23 -0.40
N GLN A 182 -11.19 -11.50 -0.82
CA GLN A 182 -11.90 -11.98 -2.01
C GLN A 182 -13.34 -12.48 -1.75
N LYS A 183 -13.87 -12.34 -0.54
CA LYS A 183 -15.28 -12.66 -0.24
C LYS A 183 -16.09 -11.39 0.02
N LYS A 184 -16.57 -10.77 -1.05
CA LYS A 184 -17.91 -10.18 -1.17
C LYS A 184 -18.18 -9.76 -2.60
#